data_AF-A0A4P0YAF8-F1
#
_entry.id   AF-A0A4P0YAF8-F1
#
_cell.length_a   1.000
_cell.length_b   1.000
_cell.length_c   1.000
_cell.angle_alpha   90.00
_cell.angle_beta   90.00
_cell.angle_gamma   90.00
#
_symmetry.space_group_name_H-M   'P 1'
#
loop_
_entity.id
_entity.type
_entity.pdbx_description
1 polymer ?
#
loop_
_entity_poly.entity_id
_entity_poly.type
_entity_poly.pdbx_seq_one_letter_code
_entity_poly.pdbx_strand_id
1 'polypeptide(L)' 'MLSYDLTEEMAIERANVIREKISQPYQIYDAQINIDACIGIVISDGESRTDYLYKCADLALYEAKKG' A
#
# COMPACT_ATOMS: atom_id res chain seq x y z
N MET A 1 -1.12 7.86 -1.39
CA MET A 1 -2.24 8.60 -0.78
C MET A 1 -1.75 9.08 0.58
N LEU A 2 -1.92 10.37 0.91
CA LEU A 2 -1.63 10.88 2.25
C LEU A 2 -2.91 10.82 3.08
N SER A 3 -2.80 10.47 4.35
CA SER A 3 -3.91 10.44 5.30
C SER A 3 -3.41 10.90 6.66
N TYR A 4 -4.24 11.66 7.37
CA TYR A 4 -3.94 12.25 8.67
C TYR A 4 -4.77 11.56 9.75
N ASP A 5 -4.31 11.64 11.00
CA ASP A 5 -4.99 11.10 12.19
C ASP A 5 -5.32 9.61 12.11
N LEU A 6 -4.47 8.83 11.43
CA LEU A 6 -4.58 7.37 11.41
C LEU A 6 -3.64 6.76 12.43
N THR A 7 -4.16 5.81 13.19
CA THR A 7 -3.31 4.86 13.92
C THR A 7 -2.67 3.88 12.93
N GLU A 8 -1.61 3.21 13.36
CA GLU A 8 -0.97 2.15 12.59
C GLU A 8 -1.95 1.04 12.18
N GLU A 9 -2.80 0.63 13.12
CA GLU A 9 -3.83 -0.39 12.88
C GLU A 9 -4.81 0.03 11.78
N MET A 10 -5.28 1.28 11.81
CA MET A 10 -6.17 1.81 10.77
C MET A 10 -5.47 1.92 9.40
N ALA A 11 -4.18 2.23 9.39
CA ALA A 11 -3.40 2.27 8.15
C ALA A 11 -3.23 0.88 7.53
N ILE A 12 -2.96 -0.13 8.37
CA ILE A 12 -2.86 -1.54 7.95
C ILE A 12 -4.21 -2.05 7.46
N GLU A 13 -5.30 -1.78 8.18
CA GLU A 13 -6.65 -2.20 7.77
C GLU A 13 -7.01 -1.63 6.39
N ARG A 14 -6.73 -0.33 6.15
CA ARG A 14 -6.94 0.29 4.84
C ARG A 14 -6.09 -0.36 3.74
N ALA A 15 -4.82 -0.66 4.02
CA ALA A 15 -3.95 -1.34 3.08
C ALA A 15 -4.50 -2.72 2.73
N ASN A 16 -4.98 -3.49 3.70
CA ASN A 16 -5.60 -4.79 3.48
C ASN A 16 -6.84 -4.70 2.58
N VAL A 17 -7.73 -3.74 2.85
CA VAL A 17 -8.93 -3.52 2.00
C VAL A 17 -8.55 -3.18 0.56
N ILE A 18 -7.50 -2.37 0.36
CA ILE A 18 -7.01 -2.04 -0.99
C ILE A 18 -6.45 -3.30 -1.67
N ARG A 19 -5.60 -4.06 -0.95
CA ARG A 19 -5.02 -5.30 -1.46
C ARG A 19 -6.11 -6.29 -1.86
N GLU A 20 -7.10 -6.52 -1.01
CA GLU A 20 -8.21 -7.45 -1.26
C GLU A 20 -9.04 -7.06 -2.50
N LYS A 21 -9.24 -5.75 -2.72
CA LYS A 21 -9.94 -5.26 -3.92
C LYS A 21 -9.11 -5.44 -5.19
N ILE A 22 -7.79 -5.24 -5.10
CA ILE A 22 -6.88 -5.45 -6.24
C ILE A 22 -6.68 -6.93 -6.52
N SER A 23 -6.70 -7.79 -5.48
CA SER A 23 -6.46 -9.22 -5.63
C SER A 23 -7.67 -10.01 -6.10
N GLN A 24 -8.76 -9.34 -6.48
CA GLN A 24 -9.90 -10.01 -7.07
C GLN A 24 -9.51 -10.59 -8.44
N PRO A 25 -9.98 -11.79 -8.78
CA PRO A 25 -9.69 -12.39 -10.08
C PRO A 25 -10.36 -11.57 -11.20
N TYR A 26 -9.57 -11.18 -12.20
CA TYR A 26 -10.06 -10.44 -13.36
C TYR A 26 -10.23 -11.39 -14.54
N GLN A 27 -11.41 -11.38 -15.14
CA GLN A 27 -11.66 -12.09 -16.39
C GLN A 27 -11.36 -11.15 -17.56
N ILE A 28 -10.38 -11.53 -18.39
CA ILE A 28 -10.03 -10.81 -19.61
C ILE A 28 -10.12 -11.80 -20.77
N TYR A 29 -11.18 -11.67 -21.57
CA TYR A 29 -11.58 -12.66 -22.59
C TYR A 29 -11.78 -14.04 -21.95
N ASP A 30 -11.02 -15.04 -22.39
CA ASP A 30 -11.08 -16.42 -21.90
C ASP A 30 -10.01 -16.71 -20.83
N ALA A 31 -9.30 -15.69 -20.34
CA ALA A 31 -8.23 -15.83 -19.36
C ALA A 31 -8.61 -15.20 -18.02
N GLN A 32 -8.38 -15.95 -16.94
CA GLN A 32 -8.44 -15.45 -15.57
C GLN A 32 -7.05 -14.94 -15.15
N ILE A 33 -6.98 -13.66 -14.79
CA ILE A 33 -5.76 -13.01 -14.33
C ILE A 33 -5.90 -12.71 -12.84
N ASN A 34 -4.93 -13.16 -12.06
CA ASN A 34 -4.80 -12.79 -10.66
C ASN A 34 -3.71 -11.72 -10.56
N ILE A 35 -4.05 -10.58 -9.96
CA ILE A 35 -3.11 -9.48 -9.70
C ILE A 35 -2.84 -9.45 -8.21
N ASP A 36 -1.61 -9.18 -7.81
CA ASP A 36 -1.25 -8.93 -6.41
C ASP A 36 -0.53 -7.59 -6.30
N ALA A 37 -0.56 -6.98 -5.11
CA ALA A 37 -0.01 -5.66 -4.86
C ALA A 37 0.71 -5.59 -3.52
N CYS A 38 1.95 -5.10 -3.55
CA CYS A 38 2.69 -4.68 -2.35
C CYS A 38 2.32 -3.23 -2.01
N ILE A 39 2.05 -2.94 -0.74
CA ILE A 39 1.70 -1.60 -0.26
C ILE A 39 2.69 -1.17 0.82
N GLY A 40 3.45 -0.10 0.58
CA GLY A 40 4.32 0.53 1.57
C GLY A 40 3.54 1.56 2.39
N ILE A 41 3.67 1.50 3.72
CA ILE A 41 3.01 2.42 4.67
C ILE A 41 4.09 3.21 5.42
N VAL A 42 3.90 4.52 5.56
CA VAL A 42 4.75 5.38 6.39
C VAL A 42 3.87 6.13 7.36
N ILE A 43 4.23 6.09 8.64
CA ILE A 43 3.56 6.81 9.72
C ILE A 43 4.57 7.83 10.24
N SER A 44 4.16 9.09 10.32
CA SER A 44 5.00 10.19 10.77
C SER A 44 4.27 11.00 11.83
N ASP A 45 4.89 11.14 13.00
CA ASP A 45 4.46 12.07 14.04
C ASP A 45 5.21 13.40 13.86
N GLY A 46 4.55 14.41 13.29
CA GLY A 46 5.08 15.77 13.14
C GLY A 46 5.92 16.06 11.88
N GLU A 47 6.30 15.06 11.08
CA GLU A 47 7.00 15.27 9.81
C GLU A 47 5.99 15.35 8.64
N SER A 48 5.90 16.50 7.98
CA SER A 48 4.95 16.76 6.90
C SER A 48 5.58 16.95 5.52
N ARG A 49 6.93 16.88 5.43
CA ARG A 49 7.64 16.99 4.17
C ARG A 49 7.32 15.78 3.30
N THR A 50 6.51 16.06 2.29
CA THR A 50 5.88 15.05 1.45
C THR A 50 6.91 14.24 0.66
N ASP A 51 8.00 14.86 0.22
CA ASP A 51 9.13 14.22 -0.47
C ASP A 51 9.85 13.18 0.43
N TYR A 52 10.02 13.49 1.71
CA TYR A 52 10.59 12.56 2.69
C TYR A 52 9.68 11.35 2.92
N LEU A 53 8.37 11.59 3.11
CA LEU A 53 7.39 10.53 3.34
C LEU A 53 7.27 9.58 2.14
N TYR A 54 7.26 10.12 0.91
CA TYR A 54 7.26 9.28 -0.29
C TYR A 54 8.53 8.42 -0.40
N LYS A 55 9.70 8.98 -0.08
CA LYS A 55 10.95 8.21 -0.07
C LYS A 55 10.92 7.06 0.93
N CYS A 56 10.40 7.28 2.13
CA CYS A 56 10.23 6.21 3.12
C CYS A 56 9.24 5.13 2.63
N ALA A 57 8.17 5.53 1.94
CA ALA A 57 7.16 4.60 1.44
C ALA A 57 7.73 3.73 0.30
N ASP A 58 8.53 4.33 -0.58
CA ASP A 58 9.23 3.60 -1.64
C ASP A 58 10.24 2.59 -1.07
N LEU A 59 10.93 2.93 0.02
CA LEU A 59 11.83 1.99 0.70
C LEU A 59 11.06 0.81 1.29
N ALA A 60 9.97 1.07 2.01
CA ALA A 60 9.11 0.01 2.55
C ALA A 60 8.54 -0.90 1.45
N LEU A 61 8.13 -0.31 0.33
CA LEU A 61 7.64 -1.05 -0.84
C LEU A 61 8.74 -1.91 -1.48
N TYR A 62 9.97 -1.37 -1.57
CA TYR A 62 11.11 -2.09 -2.11
C TYR A 62 11.47 -3.32 -1.26
N GLU A 63 11.42 -3.20 0.06
CA GLU A 63 11.61 -4.33 0.97
C GLU A 63 10.52 -5.38 0.81
N ALA A 64 9.25 -4.94 0.74
CA ALA A 64 8.11 -5.84 0.57
C ALA A 64 8.17 -6.65 -0.75
N LYS A 65 8.78 -6.10 -1.80
CA LYS A 65 8.93 -6.79 -3.10
C LYS A 65 10.10 -7.77 -3.14
N LYS A 66 11.04 -7.68 -2.19
CA LYS A 66 12.22 -8.55 -2.11
C LYS A 66 11.99 -9.85 -1.35
N GLY A 67 10.98 -9.89 -0.48
CA GLY A 67 10.51 -11.11 0.19
C GLY A 67 9.57 -11.89 -0.73
#